data_AF-A0A9P5EHC1-F1
#
_entry.id   AF-A0A9P5EHC1-F1
#
_cell.length_a   1.000
_cell.length_b   1.000
_cell.length_c   1.000
_cell.angle_alpha   90.00
_cell.angle_beta   90.00
_cell.angle_gamma   90.00
#
_symmetry.space_group_name_H-M   'P 1'
#
loop_
_entity.id
_entity.type
_entity.pdbx_description
1 polymer ?
#
loop_
_entity_poly.entity_id
_entity_poly.type
_entity_poly.pdbx_seq_one_letter_code
_entity_poly.pdbx_strand_id
1 'polypeptide(L)' 'MGLMFKAPKYGAYSELFGLLSPDITADNNGALIYPWGRIGCIPDDIKVFLKIGQEGGTGLSKAFADWCERETRQYK' A
#
# COMPACT_ATOMS: atom_id res chain seq x y z
N MET A 1 -14.39 23.84 -5.01
CA MET A 1 -13.40 22.74 -4.88
C MET A 1 -12.62 22.64 -6.18
N GLY A 2 -11.51 23.36 -6.35
CA GLY A 2 -10.83 23.29 -7.66
C GLY A 2 -9.69 24.27 -7.93
N LEU A 3 -8.69 24.33 -7.05
CA LEU A 3 -7.39 24.87 -7.48
C LEU A 3 -6.22 23.91 -7.16
N MET A 4 -6.30 23.15 -6.06
CA MET A 4 -5.27 22.17 -5.70
C MET A 4 -5.73 20.70 -5.73
N PHE A 5 -6.92 20.39 -5.24
CA PHE A 5 -7.37 19.00 -5.07
C PHE A 5 -8.41 18.57 -6.11
N LYS A 6 -8.32 17.31 -6.54
CA LYS A 6 -9.35 16.67 -7.38
C LYS A 6 -10.59 16.34 -6.56
N ALA A 7 -11.72 16.19 -7.23
CA ALA A 7 -12.97 15.78 -6.59
C ALA A 7 -12.85 14.35 -6.00
N PRO A 8 -13.57 14.02 -4.90
CA PRO A 8 -13.50 12.72 -4.23
C PRO A 8 -13.76 11.51 -5.15
N LYS A 9 -14.59 11.69 -6.20
CA LYS A 9 -14.85 10.67 -7.21
C LYS A 9 -13.58 10.08 -7.85
N TYR A 10 -12.52 10.87 -7.99
CA TYR A 10 -11.25 10.41 -8.54
C TYR A 10 -10.45 9.54 -7.57
N GLY A 11 -10.66 9.69 -6.26
CA GLY A 11 -10.15 8.75 -5.25
C GLY A 11 -10.82 7.40 -5.41
N ALA A 12 -12.15 7.38 -5.46
CA ALA A 12 -12.92 6.14 -5.68
C ALA A 12 -12.52 5.41 -6.97
N TYR A 13 -12.28 6.14 -8.07
CA TYR A 13 -11.79 5.52 -9.31
C TYR A 13 -10.39 4.93 -9.20
N SER A 14 -9.53 5.50 -8.34
CA SER A 14 -8.17 4.95 -8.12
C SER A 14 -8.24 3.63 -7.35
N GLU A 15 -9.11 3.54 -6.33
CA GLU A 15 -9.37 2.28 -5.60
C GLU A 15 -9.98 1.21 -6.50
N LEU A 16 -11.00 1.58 -7.30
CA LEU A 16 -11.63 0.65 -8.25
C LEU A 16 -10.63 0.16 -9.31
N PHE A 17 -9.72 1.01 -9.78
CA PHE A 17 -8.64 0.59 -10.67
C PHE A 17 -7.72 -0.44 -9.98
N GLY A 18 -7.26 -0.16 -8.76
CA GLY A 18 -6.37 -1.07 -8.03
C GLY A 18 -7.01 -2.43 -7.71
N LEU A 19 -8.34 -2.47 -7.56
CA LEU A 19 -9.07 -3.69 -7.22
C LEU A 19 -9.54 -4.50 -8.45
N LEU A 20 -9.99 -3.83 -9.51
CA LEU A 20 -10.75 -4.46 -10.60
C LEU A 20 -10.11 -4.34 -11.98
N SER A 21 -9.05 -3.53 -12.13
CA SER A 21 -8.45 -3.34 -13.45
C SER A 21 -7.75 -4.62 -13.94
N PRO A 22 -7.97 -5.04 -15.20
CA PRO A 22 -7.22 -6.16 -15.79
C PRO A 22 -5.73 -5.84 -15.96
N ASP A 23 -5.34 -4.55 -15.88
CA ASP A 23 -3.94 -4.12 -15.93
C ASP A 23 -3.18 -4.42 -14.62
N ILE A 24 -3.89 -4.75 -13.54
CA ILE A 24 -3.29 -5.17 -12.27
C ILE A 24 -3.19 -6.68 -12.24
N THR A 25 -1.97 -7.19 -12.37
CA THR A 25 -1.66 -8.62 -12.36
C THR A 25 -0.80 -9.00 -11.16
N ALA A 26 -0.53 -10.29 -10.99
CA ALA A 26 0.35 -10.79 -9.94
C ALA A 26 1.78 -10.21 -10.02
N ASP A 27 2.23 -9.79 -11.22
CA ASP A 27 3.54 -9.16 -11.41
C ASP A 27 3.62 -7.77 -10.76
N ASN A 28 2.47 -7.17 -10.44
CA ASN A 28 2.39 -5.88 -9.75
C ASN A 28 2.33 -6.02 -8.22
N ASN A 29 2.47 -7.23 -7.66
CA ASN A 29 2.45 -7.43 -6.22
C ASN A 29 3.54 -6.58 -5.51
N GLY A 30 3.13 -5.86 -4.47
CA GLY A 30 4.00 -4.93 -3.74
C GLY A 30 4.18 -3.56 -4.39
N ALA A 31 3.56 -3.30 -5.55
CA ALA A 31 3.52 -1.98 -6.15
C ALA A 31 2.60 -1.03 -5.35
N LEU A 32 2.87 0.26 -5.44
CA LEU A 32 2.00 1.31 -4.93
C LEU A 32 1.22 1.91 -6.10
N ILE A 33 -0.11 1.80 -6.07
CA ILE A 33 -0.95 2.43 -7.09
C ILE A 33 -1.07 3.91 -6.77
N TYR A 34 -0.48 4.75 -7.62
CA TYR A 34 -0.61 6.19 -7.53
C TYR A 34 -1.99 6.63 -8.04
N PRO A 35 -2.46 7.82 -7.61
CA PRO A 35 -3.72 8.36 -8.06
C PRO A 35 -3.87 8.32 -9.58
N TRP A 36 -5.08 7.99 -10.00
CA TRP A 36 -5.52 7.88 -11.39
C TRP A 36 -4.93 6.69 -12.15
N GLY A 37 -4.70 5.57 -11.44
CA GLY A 37 -4.38 4.27 -12.04
C GLY A 37 -2.95 4.13 -12.55
N ARG A 38 -2.01 4.86 -11.96
CA ARG A 38 -0.59 4.76 -12.33
C ARG A 38 0.09 3.75 -11.43
N ILE A 39 0.71 2.73 -12.02
CA ILE A 39 1.48 1.74 -11.27
C ILE A 39 2.83 2.37 -10.89
N GLY A 40 3.04 2.53 -9.60
CA GLY A 40 4.24 3.12 -9.01
C GLY A 40 5.05 2.12 -8.21
N CYS A 41 6.14 2.62 -7.63
CA CYS A 41 6.99 1.86 -6.73
C CYS A 41 7.14 2.59 -5.40
N ILE A 42 7.34 1.84 -4.33
CA ILE A 42 7.63 2.41 -3.02
C ILE A 42 9.05 3.03 -3.07
N PRO A 43 9.27 4.23 -2.50
CA PRO A 43 10.60 4.81 -2.35
C PRO A 43 11.59 3.86 -1.67
N ASP A 44 12.86 3.86 -2.08
CA ASP A 44 13.84 2.85 -1.65
C ASP A 44 14.19 2.94 -0.15
N ASP A 45 14.17 4.15 0.41
CA ASP A 45 14.31 4.41 1.84
C ASP A 45 13.16 3.76 2.64
N ILE A 46 11.95 3.77 2.10
CA ILE A 46 10.78 3.09 2.69
C ILE A 46 10.84 1.57 2.47
N LYS A 47 11.30 1.10 1.30
CA LYS A 47 11.41 -0.33 0.98
C LYS A 47 12.27 -1.10 1.99
N VAL A 48 13.31 -0.47 2.55
CA VAL A 48 14.15 -1.08 3.60
C VAL A 48 13.32 -1.54 4.80
N PHE A 49 12.26 -0.81 5.16
CA PHE A 49 11.42 -1.18 6.30
C PHE A 49 10.48 -2.35 6.00
N LEU A 50 10.21 -2.64 4.73
CA LEU A 50 9.34 -3.74 4.29
C LEU A 50 10.08 -5.08 4.22
N LYS A 51 11.42 -5.05 4.15
CA LYS A 51 12.24 -6.28 4.18
C LYS A 51 12.23 -6.90 5.57
N ILE A 52 12.33 -8.23 5.61
CA ILE A 52 12.52 -8.95 6.87
C ILE A 52 13.93 -8.67 7.42
N GLY A 53 14.10 -8.80 8.75
CA GLY A 53 15.37 -8.48 9.42
C GLY A 53 16.59 -9.22 8.85
N GLN A 54 16.39 -10.45 8.37
CA GLN A 54 17.46 -11.25 7.75
C GLN A 54 17.89 -10.76 6.36
N GLU A 55 17.07 -9.95 5.68
CA GLU A 55 17.34 -9.37 4.36
C GLU A 55 17.83 -7.90 4.44
N GLY A 56 18.27 -7.48 5.63
CA GLY A 56 18.73 -6.10 5.88
C GLY A 56 17.59 -5.11 6.15
N GLY A 57 16.39 -5.58 6.46
CA GLY A 57 15.30 -4.73 6.93
C GLY A 57 15.36 -4.47 8.45
N THR A 58 14.54 -3.52 8.91
CA THR A 58 14.49 -3.17 10.35
C THR A 58 13.64 -4.14 11.17
N GLY A 59 12.83 -5.00 10.52
CA GLY A 59 11.86 -5.88 11.17
C GLY A 59 10.62 -5.15 11.73
N LEU A 60 10.57 -3.81 11.61
CA LEU A 60 9.53 -2.99 12.23
C LEU A 60 8.13 -3.26 11.65
N SER A 61 8.04 -3.49 10.33
CA SER A 61 6.75 -3.79 9.67
C SER A 61 6.10 -5.05 10.24
N LYS A 62 6.90 -6.10 10.52
CA LYS A 62 6.40 -7.32 11.16
C LYS A 62 6.00 -7.08 12.60
N ALA A 63 6.84 -6.38 13.38
CA ALA A 63 6.52 -6.04 14.77
C ALA A 63 5.21 -5.24 14.89
N PHE A 64 4.97 -4.32 13.95
CA PHE A 64 3.73 -3.56 13.87
C PHE A 64 2.53 -4.45 13.53
N ALA A 65 2.64 -5.32 12.53
CA ALA A 65 1.58 -6.26 12.18
C ALA A 65 1.24 -7.21 13.35
N ASP A 66 2.26 -7.76 14.02
CA ASP A 66 2.10 -8.63 15.18
C ASP A 66 1.44 -7.88 16.37
N TRP A 67 1.76 -6.59 16.55
CA TRP A 67 1.11 -5.73 17.54
C TRP A 67 -0.37 -5.52 17.21
N CYS A 68 -0.72 -5.14 15.97
CA CYS A 68 -2.12 -4.99 15.54
C CYS A 68 -2.93 -6.26 15.82
N GLU A 69 -2.40 -7.42 15.41
CA GLU A 69 -3.05 -8.72 15.65
C GLU A 69 -3.26 -9.00 17.15
N ARG A 70 -2.31 -8.62 18.00
CA ARG A 70 -2.42 -8.75 19.46
C ARG A 70 -3.54 -7.88 20.02
N GLU A 71 -3.57 -6.60 19.66
CA GLU A 71 -4.55 -5.64 20.19
C GLU A 71 -5.97 -5.95 19.71
N THR A 72 -6.13 -6.43 18.47
CA THR A 72 -7.44 -6.74 17.89
C THR A 72 -7.94 -8.14 18.23
N ARG A 73 -7.12 -9.00 18.88
CA ARG A 73 -7.46 -10.40 19.16
C ARG A 73 -8.77 -10.58 19.91
N GLN A 74 -9.10 -9.65 20.81
CA GLN A 74 -10.33 -9.70 21.61
C GLN A 74 -11.62 -9.41 20.82
N TYR A 75 -11.50 -8.88 19.60
CA TYR A 75 -12.63 -8.51 18.74
C TYR A 75 -12.81 -9.46 17.55
N LYS A 76 -12.00 -10.53 17.48
CA LYS A 76 -12.11 -11.57 16.44
C LYS A 76 -13.18 -12.60 16.78
#